data_AF-A0AAV5BER0-F1
#
_entry.id   AF-A0AAV5BER0-F1
#
_cell.length_a   1.000
_cell.length_b   1.000
_cell.length_c   1.000
_cell.angle_alpha   90.00
_cell.angle_beta   90.00
_cell.angle_gamma   90.00
#
_symmetry.space_group_name_H-M   'P 1'
#
loop_
_entity.id
_entity.type
_entity.pdbx_description
1 polymer ?
#
loop_
_entity_poly.entity_id
_entity_poly.type
_entity_poly.pdbx_seq_one_letter_code
_entity_poly.pdbx_strand_id
1 'polypeptide(L)'
;MKNKTAPLSENMFGIGAMEHVYYIGEQAYPLDHAIKASLVLEDRAFTGKGKPFAHLVLADTMQPVLLHTKYVYFGIQITTDQKEKHTGYFYPDPVQINSLLFYERKKEGTKHVQWINHCLIDRNFSPSNR
;
A
#
# COMPACT_ATOMS: atom_id res chain seq x y z
N MET A 1 -9.61 27.73 5.05
CA MET A 1 -9.28 26.47 5.77
C MET A 1 -7.90 26.02 5.32
N LYS A 2 -6.93 25.85 6.24
CA LYS A 2 -5.62 25.30 5.87
C LYS A 2 -5.82 23.80 5.64
N ASN A 3 -5.67 23.34 4.39
CA ASN A 3 -5.56 21.92 4.08
C ASN A 3 -4.36 21.39 4.87
N LYS A 4 -4.61 20.66 5.97
CA LYS A 4 -3.55 19.93 6.65
C LYS A 4 -3.11 18.81 5.72
N THR A 5 -2.01 19.04 5.03
CA THR A 5 -1.23 18.02 4.35
C THR A 5 -0.75 17.04 5.41
N ALA A 6 -1.30 15.82 5.44
CA ALA A 6 -0.76 14.76 6.29
C ALA A 6 0.64 14.40 5.78
N PRO A 7 1.70 14.46 6.61
CA PRO A 7 3.02 14.04 6.21
C PRO A 7 3.03 12.55 5.83
N LEU A 8 3.87 12.18 4.86
CA LEU A 8 4.02 10.79 4.36
C LEU A 8 4.23 9.78 5.49
N SER A 9 4.95 10.18 6.54
CA SER A 9 5.22 9.37 7.73
C SER A 9 3.95 8.92 8.46
N GLU A 10 2.86 9.70 8.41
CA GLU A 10 1.57 9.36 9.03
C GLU A 10 0.77 8.33 8.22
N ASN A 11 1.25 7.89 7.05
CA ASN A 11 0.58 6.92 6.19
C ASN A 11 1.51 5.80 5.71
N MET A 12 2.58 5.51 6.46
CA MET A 12 3.46 4.38 6.16
C MET A 12 2.76 3.07 6.46
N PHE A 13 2.96 2.06 5.60
CA PHE A 13 2.46 0.72 5.82
C PHE A 13 3.41 -0.07 6.73
N GLY A 14 2.83 -0.82 7.67
CA GLY A 14 3.54 -1.81 8.48
C GLY A 14 2.72 -3.08 8.63
N ILE A 15 3.36 -4.17 9.06
CA ILE A 15 2.68 -5.42 9.39
C ILE A 15 3.19 -5.99 10.71
N GLY A 16 2.26 -6.33 11.60
CA GLY A 16 2.51 -7.06 12.85
C GLY A 16 2.10 -8.51 12.65
N ALA A 17 3.03 -9.34 12.17
CA ALA A 17 2.72 -10.71 11.79
C ALA A 17 2.32 -11.59 12.98
N MET A 18 2.88 -11.34 14.17
CA MET A 18 2.55 -12.08 15.39
C MET A 18 1.20 -11.65 15.97
N GLU A 19 0.88 -10.37 15.81
CA GLU A 19 -0.36 -9.75 16.30
C GLU A 19 -1.52 -9.91 15.30
N HIS A 20 -1.26 -10.45 14.11
CA HIS A 20 -2.23 -10.59 13.03
C HIS A 20 -2.88 -9.25 12.62
N VAL A 21 -2.09 -8.18 12.59
CA VAL A 21 -2.54 -6.84 12.20
C VAL A 21 -1.67 -6.22 11.11
N TYR A 22 -2.22 -5.24 10.41
CA TYR A 22 -1.46 -4.31 9.59
C TYR A 22 -1.67 -2.88 10.08
N TYR A 23 -0.71 -2.02 9.77
CA TYR A 23 -0.68 -0.64 10.20
C TYR A 23 -0.70 0.30 9.00
N ILE A 24 -1.44 1.39 9.11
CA ILE A 24 -1.35 2.57 8.24
C ILE A 24 -1.07 3.76 9.13
N GLY A 25 0.17 4.23 9.13
CA GLY A 25 0.65 5.18 10.13
C GLY A 25 0.55 4.58 11.54
N GLU A 26 -0.12 5.28 12.43
CA GLU A 26 -0.36 4.85 13.81
C GLU A 26 -1.61 3.96 13.97
N GLN A 27 -2.43 3.83 12.92
CA GLN A 27 -3.68 3.09 12.99
C GLN A 27 -3.47 1.61 12.68
N ALA A 28 -3.87 0.75 13.61
CA ALA A 28 -3.82 -0.70 13.48
C ALA A 28 -5.17 -1.27 12.99
N TYR A 29 -5.09 -2.28 12.12
CA TYR A 29 -6.25 -2.96 11.54
C TYR A 29 -6.04 -4.49 11.58
N PRO A 30 -7.05 -5.28 11.95
CA PRO A 30 -6.95 -6.74 11.91
C PRO A 30 -6.80 -7.28 10.49
N LEU A 31 -5.91 -8.25 10.28
CA LEU A 31 -5.78 -8.97 9.01
C LEU A 31 -6.99 -9.85 8.71
N ASP A 32 -7.76 -10.25 9.72
CA ASP A 32 -8.97 -11.08 9.58
C ASP A 32 -10.02 -10.45 8.67
N HIS A 33 -10.08 -9.12 8.61
CA HIS A 33 -11.00 -8.40 7.73
C HIS A 33 -10.42 -8.15 6.33
N ALA A 34 -9.12 -8.35 6.12
CA ALA A 34 -8.45 -8.08 4.85
C ALA A 34 -8.70 -9.20 3.82
N ILE A 35 -9.36 -8.88 2.71
CA ILE A 35 -9.64 -9.83 1.62
C ILE A 35 -8.50 -9.87 0.60
N LYS A 36 -7.90 -8.71 0.30
CA LYS A 36 -6.93 -8.58 -0.78
C LYS A 36 -5.97 -7.43 -0.55
N ALA A 37 -4.69 -7.69 -0.75
CA ALA A 37 -3.64 -6.71 -0.93
C ALA A 37 -3.41 -6.44 -2.42
N SER A 38 -3.08 -5.19 -2.78
CA SER A 38 -2.70 -4.81 -4.14
C SER A 38 -1.58 -3.78 -4.13
N LEU A 39 -0.62 -3.92 -5.04
CA LEU A 39 0.47 -2.97 -5.21
C LEU A 39 -0.07 -1.74 -5.95
N VAL A 40 0.12 -0.57 -5.34
CA VAL A 40 -0.43 0.69 -5.86
C VAL A 40 0.66 1.73 -6.00
N LEU A 41 0.48 2.59 -6.98
CA LEU A 41 1.33 3.75 -7.24
C LEU A 41 0.52 5.02 -7.02
N GLU A 42 1.15 6.01 -6.39
CA GLU A 42 0.64 7.38 -6.34
C GLU A 42 1.58 8.31 -7.11
N ASP A 43 1.01 9.14 -7.99
CA ASP A 43 1.74 10.21 -8.65
C ASP A 43 2.19 11.27 -7.64
N ARG A 44 3.49 11.58 -7.65
CA ARG A 44 4.12 12.56 -6.74
C ARG A 44 3.46 13.94 -6.78
N ALA A 45 2.81 14.32 -7.88
CA ALA A 45 2.09 15.60 -7.97
C ALA A 45 0.99 15.77 -6.91
N PHE A 46 0.42 14.67 -6.41
CA PHE A 46 -0.75 14.64 -5.54
C PHE A 46 -0.46 14.23 -4.10
N THR A 47 0.73 13.70 -3.83
CA THR A 47 1.15 13.35 -2.48
C THR A 47 1.10 14.56 -1.55
N GLY A 48 0.48 14.39 -0.38
CA GLY A 48 0.26 15.45 0.59
C GLY A 48 -0.80 16.50 0.21
N LYS A 49 -1.43 16.38 -0.96
CA LYS A 49 -2.52 17.26 -1.40
C LYS A 49 -3.87 16.53 -1.29
N GLY A 50 -4.30 16.28 -0.06
CA GLY A 50 -5.58 15.64 0.23
C GLY A 50 -5.42 14.20 0.73
N LYS A 51 -6.38 13.32 0.39
CA LYS A 51 -6.36 11.91 0.81
C LYS A 51 -5.23 11.18 0.06
N PRO A 52 -4.34 10.46 0.76
CA PRO A 52 -3.35 9.59 0.13
C PRO A 52 -3.99 8.66 -0.90
N PHE A 53 -3.29 8.46 -2.02
CA PHE A 53 -3.71 7.62 -3.14
C PHE A 53 -5.03 8.05 -3.78
N ALA A 54 -5.36 9.35 -3.79
CA ALA A 54 -6.51 9.87 -4.54
C ALA A 54 -6.40 9.61 -6.06
N HIS A 55 -5.18 9.56 -6.58
CA HIS A 55 -4.87 9.22 -7.98
C HIS A 55 -4.09 7.91 -8.04
N LEU A 56 -4.78 6.84 -7.69
CA LEU A 56 -4.23 5.49 -7.61
C LEU A 56 -4.13 4.85 -8.99
N VAL A 57 -2.95 4.33 -9.30
CA VAL A 57 -2.74 3.43 -10.44
C VAL A 57 -2.30 2.07 -9.91
N LEU A 58 -3.03 1.01 -10.28
CA LEU A 58 -2.57 -0.35 -9.98
C LEU A 58 -1.26 -0.59 -10.72
N ALA A 59 -0.22 -1.05 -10.02
CA ALA A 59 1.12 -1.18 -10.61
C ALA A 59 1.17 -2.14 -11.81
N ASP A 60 0.20 -3.06 -11.90
CA ASP A 60 0.07 -4.05 -12.97
C ASP A 60 -0.66 -3.50 -14.21
N THR A 61 -1.43 -2.41 -14.06
CA THR A 61 -2.19 -1.79 -15.15
C THR A 61 -1.68 -0.39 -15.48
N MET A 62 -0.46 -0.05 -15.04
CA MET A 62 0.09 1.29 -15.23
C MET A 62 0.29 1.59 -16.72
N GLN A 63 -0.54 2.49 -17.24
CA GLN A 63 -0.31 3.14 -18.52
C GLN A 63 0.43 4.46 -18.27
N PRO A 64 1.66 4.66 -18.79
CA PRO A 64 2.48 5.84 -18.52
C PRO A 64 1.80 7.18 -18.84
N VAL A 65 0.82 7.19 -19.75
CA VAL A 65 0.07 8.39 -20.20
C VAL A 65 -0.83 8.97 -19.09
N LEU A 66 -1.13 8.19 -18.04
CA LEU A 66 -2.06 8.60 -16.97
C LEU A 66 -1.38 9.37 -15.82
N LEU A 67 -0.07 9.62 -15.89
CA LEU A 67 0.71 10.25 -14.82
C LEU A 67 1.14 11.66 -15.23
N HIS A 68 0.99 12.61 -14.31
CA HIS A 68 1.36 14.02 -14.47
C HIS A 68 2.87 14.23 -14.26
N THR A 69 3.51 13.31 -13.54
CA THR A 69 4.95 13.35 -13.30
C THR A 69 5.62 12.03 -13.64
N LYS A 70 6.95 12.08 -13.82
CA LYS A 70 7.78 10.89 -13.98
C LYS A 70 8.13 10.19 -12.66
N TYR A 71 7.59 10.66 -11.52
CA TYR A 71 7.93 10.17 -10.19
C TYR A 71 6.70 9.62 -9.47
N VAL A 72 6.83 8.43 -8.88
CA VAL A 72 5.73 7.77 -8.17
C VAL A 72 6.16 7.28 -6.80
N TYR A 73 5.24 7.28 -5.85
CA TYR A 73 5.38 6.57 -4.59
C TYR A 73 4.80 5.17 -4.71
N PHE A 74 5.46 4.21 -4.09
CA PHE A 74 4.96 2.83 -3.98
C PHE A 74 4.19 2.67 -2.68
N GLY A 75 3.06 1.99 -2.75
CA GLY A 75 2.29 1.62 -1.59
C GLY A 75 1.49 0.36 -1.80
N ILE A 76 0.65 0.07 -0.83
CA ILE A 76 -0.24 -1.08 -0.78
C ILE A 76 -1.66 -0.61 -0.50
N GLN A 77 -2.62 -1.22 -1.17
CA GLN A 77 -4.04 -1.12 -0.84
C GLN A 77 -4.51 -2.46 -0.26
N ILE A 78 -5.00 -2.43 0.97
CA ILE A 78 -5.75 -3.53 1.58
C ILE A 78 -7.24 -3.26 1.38
N THR A 79 -7.94 -4.22 0.79
CA THR A 79 -9.40 -4.21 0.64
C THR A 79 -10.02 -5.11 1.68
N THR A 80 -11.00 -4.61 2.44
CA THR A 80 -11.66 -5.36 3.50
C THR A 80 -12.96 -6.03 3.04
N ASP A 81 -13.51 -6.91 3.88
CA ASP A 81 -14.85 -7.51 3.75
C ASP A 81 -15.99 -6.50 3.74
N GLN A 82 -15.82 -5.37 4.42
CA GLN A 82 -16.73 -4.22 4.38
C GLN A 82 -16.52 -3.33 3.14
N LYS A 83 -15.69 -3.75 2.18
CA LYS A 83 -15.32 -3.01 0.96
C LYS A 83 -14.56 -1.71 1.23
N GLU A 84 -14.02 -1.54 2.44
CA GLU A 84 -13.14 -0.43 2.76
C GLU A 84 -11.78 -0.63 2.09
N LYS A 85 -11.11 0.49 1.81
CA LYS A 85 -9.79 0.51 1.16
C LYS A 85 -8.82 1.28 2.04
N HIS A 86 -7.87 0.57 2.61
CA HIS A 86 -6.80 1.14 3.42
C HIS A 86 -5.53 1.17 2.58
N THR A 87 -4.93 2.35 2.44
CA THR A 87 -3.76 2.56 1.59
C THR A 87 -2.62 3.11 2.40
N GLY A 88 -1.42 2.54 2.23
CA GLY A 88 -0.22 3.00 2.92
C GLY A 88 1.00 2.93 2.02
N TYR A 89 1.97 3.79 2.28
CA TYR A 89 3.23 3.86 1.54
C TYR A 89 4.21 2.79 2.04
N PHE A 90 4.90 2.12 1.13
CA PHE A 90 6.02 1.25 1.49
C PHE A 90 7.30 2.02 1.79
N TYR A 91 7.49 3.16 1.12
CA TYR A 91 8.71 3.94 1.18
C TYR A 91 8.40 5.43 1.33
N PRO A 92 9.24 6.19 2.06
CA PRO A 92 9.05 7.63 2.23
C PRO A 92 9.42 8.43 0.97
N ASP A 93 10.20 7.87 0.05
CA ASP A 93 10.71 8.58 -1.13
C ASP A 93 10.04 8.13 -2.43
N PRO A 94 9.79 9.05 -3.38
CA PRO A 94 9.29 8.70 -4.70
C PRO A 94 10.42 8.19 -5.58
N VAL A 95 10.08 7.45 -6.63
CA VAL A 95 11.04 6.91 -7.60
C VAL A 95 10.67 7.31 -9.01
N GLN A 96 11.69 7.58 -9.82
CA GLN A 96 11.51 7.85 -11.24
C GLN A 96 11.07 6.57 -11.98
N ILE A 97 9.98 6.65 -12.73
CA ILE A 97 9.48 5.56 -13.58
C ILE A 97 10.56 5.12 -14.57
N ASN A 98 10.64 3.82 -14.82
CA ASN A 98 11.63 3.17 -15.69
C ASN A 98 13.10 3.31 -15.26
N SER A 99 13.38 3.77 -14.02
CA SER A 99 14.71 3.65 -13.43
C SER A 99 14.95 2.22 -12.90
N LEU A 100 16.22 1.85 -12.67
CA LEU A 100 16.57 0.56 -12.05
C LEU A 100 15.84 0.39 -10.71
N LEU A 101 15.88 1.42 -9.86
CA LEU A 101 15.21 1.43 -8.56
C LEU A 101 13.69 1.23 -8.66
N PHE A 102 13.06 1.72 -9.74
CA PHE A 102 11.62 1.51 -9.95
C PHE A 102 11.30 0.03 -10.15
N TYR A 103 12.09 -0.67 -10.97
CA TYR A 103 11.89 -2.10 -11.21
C TYR A 103 12.22 -2.94 -9.98
N GLU A 104 13.23 -2.56 -9.21
CA GLU A 104 13.56 -3.19 -7.92
C GLU A 104 12.40 -3.05 -6.93
N ARG A 105 11.92 -1.82 -6.70
CA ARG A 105 10.80 -1.59 -5.78
C ARG A 105 9.49 -2.22 -6.26
N LYS A 106 9.25 -2.29 -7.58
CA LYS A 106 8.10 -3.03 -8.13
C LYS A 106 8.22 -4.51 -7.80
N LYS A 107 9.38 -5.13 -8.03
CA LYS A 107 9.61 -6.54 -7.73
C LYS A 107 9.44 -6.84 -6.25
N GLU A 108 10.00 -6.01 -5.37
CA GLU A 108 9.89 -6.16 -3.91
C GLU A 108 8.45 -5.95 -3.42
N GLY A 109 7.80 -4.87 -3.86
CA GLY A 109 6.40 -4.59 -3.53
C GLY A 109 5.46 -5.71 -3.98
N THR A 110 5.67 -6.27 -5.18
CA THR A 110 4.89 -7.43 -5.67
C THR A 110 5.10 -8.64 -4.77
N LYS A 111 6.34 -8.95 -4.35
CA LYS A 111 6.60 -10.04 -3.41
C LYS A 111 5.88 -9.84 -2.07
N HIS A 112 5.92 -8.64 -1.51
CA HIS A 112 5.21 -8.34 -0.26
C HIS A 112 3.71 -8.51 -0.40
N VAL A 113 3.11 -7.97 -1.46
CA VAL A 113 1.68 -8.12 -1.74
C VAL A 113 1.28 -9.58 -1.95
N GLN A 114 2.09 -10.35 -2.66
CA GLN A 114 1.86 -11.79 -2.85
C GLN A 114 1.94 -12.55 -1.53
N TRP A 115 2.94 -12.26 -0.70
CA TRP A 115 3.09 -12.87 0.61
C TRP A 115 1.89 -12.55 1.53
N ILE A 116 1.46 -11.28 1.59
CA ILE A 116 0.26 -10.89 2.36
C ILE A 116 -0.96 -11.65 1.83
N ASN A 117 -1.19 -11.65 0.51
CA ASN A 117 -2.33 -12.37 -0.07
C ASN A 117 -2.29 -13.87 0.24
N HIS A 118 -1.10 -14.47 0.26
CA HIS A 118 -0.94 -15.87 0.67
C HIS A 118 -1.34 -16.08 2.12
N CYS A 119 -0.88 -15.23 3.05
CA CYS A 119 -1.31 -15.26 4.45
C CYS A 119 -2.83 -15.07 4.61
N LEU A 120 -3.45 -14.23 3.76
CA LEU A 120 -4.90 -14.00 3.76
C LEU A 120 -5.72 -15.17 3.17
N ILE A 121 -5.11 -16.04 2.36
CA ILE A 121 -5.73 -17.27 1.85
C ILE A 121 -5.53 -18.39 2.88
N ASP A 122 -4.33 -18.49 3.42
CA ASP A 122 -3.91 -19.48 4.40
C ASP A 122 -4.38 -19.15 5.82
N ARG A 123 -5.56 -18.54 5.99
CA ARG A 123 -6.19 -18.18 7.30
C ARG A 123 -6.36 -19.33 8.29
N ASN A 124 -5.81 -20.51 8.00
CA ASN A 124 -5.41 -21.56 8.94
C ASN A 124 -4.15 -21.22 9.76
N PHE A 125 -3.81 -19.94 9.98
CA PHE A 125 -3.02 -19.55 11.15
C PHE A 125 -3.90 -19.67 12.41
N SER A 126 -4.29 -20.90 12.74
CA SER A 126 -4.96 -21.22 14.00
C SER A 126 -3.93 -21.78 14.96
N PRO A 127 -3.55 -21.06 16.02
CA PRO A 127 -3.01 -21.67 17.23
C PRO A 127 -4.14 -22.13 18.17
N SER A 128 -5.27 -22.63 17.64
CA SER A 128 -6.34 -23.19 18.48
C SER A 128 -7.10 -24.33 17.78
N ASN A 129 -6.42 -25.47 17.67
CA ASN A 129 -7.07 -26.77 17.86
C ASN A 129 -6.31 -27.47 18.98
N ARG A 130 -6.63 -27.11 20.22
CA ARG A 130 -6.56 -27.92 21.45
C ARG A 130 -7.07 -27.13 22.65
#